data_AF-A0A2V3V3J3-F1
#
_entry.id   AF-A0A2V3V3J3-F1
#
_cell.length_a   1.000
_cell.length_b   1.000
_cell.length_c   1.000
_cell.angle_alpha   90.00
_cell.angle_beta   90.00
_cell.angle_gamma   90.00
#
_symmetry.space_group_name_H-M   'P 1'
#
loop_
_entity.id
_entity.type
_entity.pdbx_description
1 polymer ?
#
loop_
_entity_poly.entity_id
_entity_poly.type
_entity_poly.pdbx_seq_one_letter_code
_entity_poly.pdbx_strand_id
1 'polypeptide(L)'
;MAIPRRKTAGLWWGKGAHVTEEEVRQKLASLRIEHRDLDHAIVALSNGGTPDMLQLARLKKRKLMLRDQIAILEDYLIPDIIA
;
A
#
# COMPACT_ATOMS: atom_id res chain seq x y z
N MET A 1 -22.28 -4.40 -18.45
CA MET A 1 -21.84 -5.37 -17.41
C MET A 1 -20.98 -4.63 -16.41
N ALA A 2 -21.56 -4.24 -15.27
CA ALA A 2 -20.82 -3.61 -14.17
C ALA A 2 -20.36 -4.72 -13.22
N ILE A 3 -19.05 -4.88 -13.06
CA ILE A 3 -18.48 -5.81 -12.09
C ILE A 3 -18.67 -5.19 -10.71
N PRO A 4 -19.45 -5.79 -9.79
CA PRO A 4 -19.62 -5.21 -8.46
C PRO A 4 -18.32 -5.43 -7.69
N ARG A 5 -17.54 -4.36 -7.48
CA ARG A 5 -16.36 -4.37 -6.59
C ARG A 5 -16.86 -4.52 -5.16
N ARG A 6 -16.90 -5.75 -4.66
CA ARG A 6 -17.36 -6.08 -3.30
C ARG A 6 -16.54 -5.26 -2.30
N LYS A 7 -17.20 -4.30 -1.64
CA LYS A 7 -16.65 -3.54 -0.51
C LYS A 7 -16.46 -4.47 0.69
N THR A 8 -15.30 -5.09 0.83
CA THR A 8 -14.87 -5.75 2.07
C THR A 8 -14.10 -4.80 2.99
N ALA A 9 -14.45 -3.51 2.98
CA ALA A 9 -13.87 -2.49 3.86
C ALA A 9 -14.24 -2.69 5.35
N GLY A 10 -15.12 -3.65 5.68
CA GLY A 10 -15.59 -3.90 7.05
C GLY A 10 -14.63 -4.65 7.97
N LEU A 11 -13.45 -5.08 7.51
CA LEU A 11 -12.50 -5.86 8.33
C LEU A 11 -11.18 -5.13 8.64
N TRP A 12 -10.91 -3.99 8.01
CA TRP A 12 -9.63 -3.28 8.12
C TRP A 12 -9.57 -2.22 9.22
N TRP A 13 -10.73 -1.77 9.71
CA TRP A 13 -10.80 -0.86 10.85
C TRP A 13 -11.52 -1.55 11.98
N GLY A 14 -10.80 -1.74 13.09
CA GLY A 14 -11.32 -2.36 14.30
C GLY A 14 -12.66 -1.72 14.69
N LYS A 15 -13.62 -2.57 15.05
CA LYS A 15 -14.94 -2.22 15.58
C LYS A 15 -14.91 -0.91 16.39
N GLY A 16 -15.51 0.16 15.85
CA GLY A 16 -15.96 1.32 16.63
C GLY A 16 -15.34 2.69 16.33
N ALA A 17 -14.32 2.81 15.47
CA ALA A 17 -13.79 4.13 15.10
C ALA A 17 -14.38 4.61 13.77
N HIS A 18 -15.01 5.79 13.76
CA HIS A 18 -15.27 6.51 12.52
C HIS A 18 -13.93 6.88 11.90
N VAL A 19 -13.51 6.13 10.89
CA VAL A 19 -12.31 6.47 10.12
C VAL A 19 -12.60 7.75 9.39
N THR A 20 -11.87 8.80 9.72
CA THR A 20 -11.96 10.05 8.98
C THR A 20 -11.19 9.93 7.69
N GLU A 21 -11.62 10.66 6.66
CA GLU A 21 -10.90 10.72 5.39
C GLU A 21 -9.43 11.16 5.58
N GLU A 22 -9.19 12.06 6.54
CA GLU A 22 -7.86 12.53 6.92
C GLU A 22 -6.97 11.40 7.46
N GLU A 23 -7.49 10.50 8.29
CA GLU A 23 -6.74 9.32 8.76
C GLU A 23 -6.38 8.38 7.61
N VAL A 24 -7.29 8.20 6.65
CA VAL A 24 -7.01 7.40 5.44
C VAL A 24 -5.92 8.05 4.60
N ARG A 25 -5.97 9.38 4.45
CA ARG A 25 -4.97 10.16 3.71
C ARG A 25 -3.59 10.13 4.38
N GLN A 26 -3.52 10.24 5.71
CA GLN A 26 -2.29 10.12 6.47
C GLN A 26 -1.68 8.71 6.36
N LYS A 27 -2.53 7.68 6.43
CA LYS A 27 -2.11 6.29 6.23
C LYS A 27 -1.61 6.05 4.81
N LEU A 28 -2.30 6.59 3.81
CA LEU A 28 -1.87 6.54 2.41
C LEU A 28 -0.50 7.20 2.22
N ALA A 29 -0.29 8.39 2.80
CA ALA A 29 0.99 9.09 2.74
C ALA A 29 2.12 8.25 3.37
N SER A 30 1.86 7.67 4.54
CA SER A 30 2.80 6.78 5.23
C SER A 30 3.17 5.55 4.40
N LEU A 31 2.18 4.88 3.82
CA LEU A 31 2.40 3.70 2.96
C LEU A 31 3.19 4.06 1.69
N ARG A 32 2.96 5.24 1.11
CA ARG A 32 3.71 5.72 -0.06
C ARG A 32 5.19 5.98 0.27
N ILE A 33 5.47 6.54 1.45
CA ILE A 33 6.84 6.74 1.95
C ILE A 33 7.50 5.37 2.13
N GLU A 34 6.88 4.45 2.86
CA GLU A 34 7.42 3.10 3.10
C GLU A 34 7.66 2.34 1.78
N HIS A 35 6.73 2.44 0.82
CA HIS A 35 6.89 1.84 -0.50
C HIS A 35 8.10 2.39 -1.25
N ARG A 36 8.37 3.69 -1.16
CA ARG A 36 9.54 4.33 -1.77
C ARG A 36 10.83 3.91 -1.06
N ASP A 37 10.83 3.83 0.27
CA ASP A 37 11.97 3.36 1.04
C ASP A 37 12.33 1.90 0.71
N LEU A 38 11.33 1.03 0.56
CA LEU A 38 11.54 -0.34 0.08
C LEU A 38 12.15 -0.38 -1.31
N ASP A 39 11.80 0.55 -2.20
CA ASP A 39 12.39 0.63 -3.53
C ASP A 39 13.88 0.99 -3.46
N HIS A 40 14.22 1.99 -2.66
CA HIS A 40 15.61 2.37 -2.40
C HIS A 40 16.41 1.21 -1.79
N ALA A 41 15.83 0.47 -0.84
CA ALA A 41 16.46 -0.70 -0.23
C ALA A 41 16.69 -1.83 -1.24
N ILE A 42 15.74 -2.07 -2.15
CA ILE A 42 15.87 -3.07 -3.22
C ILE A 42 17.01 -2.68 -4.18
N VAL A 43 17.09 -1.41 -4.57
CA VAL A 43 18.16 -0.91 -5.45
C VAL A 43 19.52 -1.06 -4.77
N ALA A 44 19.65 -0.64 -3.51
CA ALA A 44 20.89 -0.76 -2.75
C ALA A 44 21.34 -2.22 -2.62
N LEU A 45 20.42 -3.13 -2.29
CA LEU A 45 20.71 -4.55 -2.14
C LEU A 45 21.05 -5.22 -3.49
N SER A 46 20.41 -4.78 -4.58
CA SER A 46 20.66 -5.30 -5.93
C SER A 46 21.99 -4.82 -6.50
N ASN A 47 22.48 -3.66 -6.09
CA ASN A 47 23.76 -3.10 -6.54
C ASN A 47 24.95 -3.62 -5.73
N GLY A 48 24.72 -4.38 -4.65
CA GLY A 48 25.77 -5.09 -3.93
C GLY A 48 26.36 -6.22 -4.77
N GLY A 49 27.67 -6.46 -4.65
CA GLY A 49 28.41 -7.42 -5.50
C GLY A 49 27.82 -8.83 -5.56
N THR A 50 27.25 -9.33 -4.45
CA THR A 50 26.49 -10.58 -4.43
C THR A 50 25.11 -10.30 -3.81
N PRO A 51 24.05 -10.18 -4.62
CA PRO A 51 22.73 -9.88 -4.09
C PRO A 51 22.17 -11.08 -3.33
N ASP A 52 21.71 -10.86 -2.10
CA ASP A 52 20.94 -11.87 -1.36
C ASP A 52 19.55 -12.01 -2.02
N MET A 53 19.42 -13.05 -2.84
CA MET A 53 18.20 -13.32 -3.61
C MET A 53 16.98 -13.56 -2.72
N LEU A 54 17.17 -14.14 -1.54
CA LEU A 54 16.07 -14.39 -0.60
C LEU A 54 15.59 -13.08 0.04
N GLN A 55 16.52 -12.22 0.43
CA GLN A 55 16.19 -10.89 0.94
C GLN A 55 15.51 -10.02 -0.13
N LEU A 56 16.04 -10.01 -1.37
CA LEU A 56 15.42 -9.32 -2.49
C LEU A 56 13.99 -9.80 -2.74
N ALA A 57 13.75 -11.12 -2.72
CA ALA A 57 12.42 -11.68 -2.89
C ALA A 57 11.45 -11.23 -1.77
N ARG A 58 11.92 -11.19 -0.51
CA ARG A 58 11.13 -10.71 0.63
C ARG A 58 10.77 -9.24 0.51
N LEU A 59 11.73 -8.38 0.14
CA LEU A 59 11.48 -6.94 -0.05
C LEU A 59 10.52 -6.69 -1.21
N LYS A 60 10.70 -7.37 -2.34
CA LYS A 60 9.78 -7.28 -3.49
C LYS A 60 8.36 -7.71 -3.13
N LYS A 61 8.21 -8.79 -2.34
CA LYS A 61 6.90 -9.24 -1.85
C LYS A 61 6.26 -8.18 -0.94
N ARG A 62 7.01 -7.60 0.00
CA ARG A 62 6.51 -6.50 0.85
C ARG A 62 6.09 -5.29 0.01
N LYS A 63 6.91 -4.89 -0.95
CA LYS A 63 6.62 -3.78 -1.88
C LYS A 63 5.31 -4.02 -2.64
N LEU A 64 5.08 -5.24 -3.13
CA LEU A 64 3.83 -5.60 -3.79
C LEU A 64 2.63 -5.46 -2.85
N MET A 65 2.73 -5.96 -1.62
CA MET A 65 1.67 -5.85 -0.62
C MET A 65 1.35 -4.39 -0.27
N LEU A 66 2.37 -3.52 -0.15
CA LEU A 66 2.16 -2.09 0.08
C LEU A 66 1.47 -1.43 -1.12
N ARG A 67 1.87 -1.76 -2.35
CA ARG A 67 1.22 -1.25 -3.57
C ARG A 67 -0.26 -1.64 -3.61
N ASP A 68 -0.58 -2.88 -3.27
CA ASP A 68 -1.96 -3.36 -3.27
C ASP A 68 -2.78 -2.66 -2.16
N GLN A 69 -2.19 -2.40 -0.99
CA GLN A 69 -2.83 -1.62 0.08
C GLN A 69 -3.04 -0.15 -0.32
N ILE A 70 -2.05 0.48 -0.95
CA ILE A 70 -2.14 1.83 -1.50
C ILE A 70 -3.31 1.91 -2.47
N ALA A 71 -3.41 0.97 -3.42
CA ALA A 71 -4.50 0.95 -4.39
C ALA A 71 -5.88 0.80 -3.73
N ILE A 72 -6.00 0.03 -2.66
CA ILE A 72 -7.26 -0.11 -1.91
C ILE A 72 -7.64 1.20 -1.20
N LEU A 73 -6.68 1.89 -0.58
CA LEU A 73 -6.94 3.17 0.08
C LEU A 73 -7.20 4.29 -0.93
N GLU A 74 -6.50 4.28 -2.07
CA GLU A 74 -6.78 5.16 -3.19
C GLU A 74 -8.18 4.91 -3.73
N ASP A 75 -8.59 3.68 -4.01
CA ASP A 75 -9.96 3.35 -4.43
C ASP A 75 -11.02 3.77 -3.40
N TYR A 76 -10.67 3.84 -2.11
CA TYR A 76 -11.56 4.34 -1.05
C TYR A 76 -11.68 5.87 -1.04
N LEU A 77 -10.60 6.59 -1.37
CA LEU A 77 -10.57 8.06 -1.44
C LEU A 77 -11.03 8.62 -2.80
N ILE A 78 -10.73 7.92 -3.91
CA ILE A 78 -11.09 8.28 -5.30
C ILE A 78 -12.58 8.64 -5.50
N PRO A 79 -13.59 8.08 -4.80
CA PRO A 79 -14.96 8.59 -4.92
C PRO A 79 -15.11 10.11 -4.66
N ASP A 80 -14.19 10.74 -3.92
CA ASP A 80 -14.24 12.19 -3.58
C ASP A 80 -13.23 13.08 -4.37
N ILE A 81 -12.23 12.52 -5.07
CA ILE A 81 -11.14 13.32 -5.69
C ILE A 81 -11.49 13.75 -7.14
N ILE A 82 -12.60 13.27 -7.71
CA ILE A 82 -13.13 13.66 -9.03
C ILE A 82 -14.51 14.32 -8.86
N ALA A 83 -14.62 15.27 -7.92
CA ALA A 83 -15.79 16.12 -7.73
C ALA A 83 -15.40 17.60 -7.88
#